data_AF-E2NEA3-F1
#
_entry.id   AF-E2NEA3-F1
#
_cell.length_a   1.000
_cell.length_b   1.000
_cell.length_c   1.000
_cell.angle_alpha   90.00
_cell.angle_beta   90.00
_cell.angle_gamma   90.00
#
_symmetry.space_group_name_H-M   'P 1'
#
loop_
_entity.id
_entity.type
_entity.pdbx_description
1 polymer ?
#
loop_
_entity_poly.entity_id
_entity_poly.type
_entity_poly.pdbx_seq_one_letter_code
_entity_poly.pdbx_strand_id
1 'polypeptide(L)'
;MGIFVGLLFACCFYAFLYVCREALRILFFMTEDYDVLVLSNATVHFCNFILAYIATVLGQSLCFVCWFEIPLRKLGKYASQMRAVINDQRSMNSYFLSWFSRLAYVFALLIGGTMGGGIYVIRTFSDYKYVLLLVIFVLFLHTWLTIRRLFNGISFRWMLVSAIFLSVFSLGLSRINLIDYKCINEIILSRNINYTHLLQLPEAVCFERMNSENRRRATLWIAENKNKLVDAGPVVFVKHFGRCGTYNGEQISFDSLKEYFRRWDQNTLEDTKSEPCILYIHRDIKMNYVNRIKKCLAELQAYRIQYAVLPSVREYDDKYYTYLVFPLVTSRYFAEAEGWQKLQKTSNIPKHVHDLYTTATGEIFFNGTKVQFDDFKDFILHKILVMPDYCIKYHIHGNSTYAEYIFIVSTIMQVIHELRNNYSFEVYQRIYENLEWDEAKVIRERFPYRVVEIPIEL
;
A
#
# COMPACT_ATOMS: atom_id res chain seq x y z
N MET A 1 -31.75 19.38 35.43
CA MET A 1 -30.99 18.13 35.67
C MET A 1 -30.87 17.26 34.43
N GLY A 2 -31.95 16.69 33.86
CA GLY A 2 -31.85 15.79 32.68
C GLY A 2 -31.07 16.35 31.47
N ILE A 3 -31.32 17.61 31.09
CA ILE A 3 -30.59 18.26 29.97
C ILE A 3 -29.08 18.34 30.27
N PHE A 4 -28.71 18.75 31.48
CA PHE A 4 -27.31 18.89 31.87
C PHE A 4 -26.58 17.55 31.82
N VAL A 5 -27.20 16.49 32.35
CA VAL A 5 -26.64 15.13 32.31
C VAL A 5 -26.50 14.63 30.87
N GLY A 6 -27.51 14.86 30.02
CA GLY A 6 -27.48 14.48 28.62
C GLY A 6 -26.38 15.22 27.82
N LEU A 7 -26.21 16.52 28.04
CA LEU A 7 -25.16 17.32 27.40
C LEU A 7 -23.76 16.91 27.85
N LEU A 8 -23.56 16.72 29.16
CA LEU A 8 -22.29 16.25 29.70
C LEU A 8 -21.93 14.87 29.12
N PHE A 9 -22.90 13.95 29.08
CA PHE A 9 -22.72 12.65 28.46
C PHE A 9 -22.36 12.77 26.98
N ALA A 10 -23.06 13.62 26.21
CA ALA A 10 -22.76 13.84 24.80
C ALA A 10 -21.32 14.34 24.58
N CYS A 11 -20.85 15.28 25.39
CA CYS A 11 -19.46 15.77 25.32
C CYS A 11 -18.45 14.66 25.64
N CYS A 12 -18.62 13.94 26.74
CA CYS A 12 -17.72 12.85 27.14
C CYS A 12 -17.73 11.71 26.11
N PHE A 13 -18.90 11.34 25.61
CA PHE A 13 -19.04 10.26 24.64
C PHE A 13 -18.51 10.63 23.27
N TYR A 14 -18.69 11.89 22.83
CA TYR A 14 -18.03 12.40 21.63
C TYR A 14 -16.51 12.31 21.74
N ALA A 15 -15.94 12.72 22.89
CA ALA A 15 -14.50 12.61 23.11
C ALA A 15 -14.00 11.17 23.05
N PHE A 16 -14.73 10.24 23.67
CA PHE A 16 -14.44 8.82 23.59
C PHE A 16 -14.47 8.30 22.14
N LEU A 17 -15.54 8.59 21.39
CA LEU A 17 -15.65 8.18 19.99
C LEU A 17 -14.54 8.75 19.10
N TYR A 18 -14.15 10.01 19.35
CA TYR A 18 -13.04 10.66 18.66
C TYR A 18 -11.73 9.90 18.89
N VAL A 19 -11.41 9.59 20.15
CA VAL A 19 -10.21 8.83 20.50
C VAL A 19 -10.24 7.43 19.89
N CYS A 20 -11.38 6.73 19.96
CA CYS A 20 -11.53 5.41 19.34
C CYS A 20 -11.28 5.44 17.83
N ARG A 21 -11.79 6.46 17.11
CA ARG A 21 -11.55 6.60 15.67
C ARG A 21 -10.06 6.77 15.38
N GLU A 22 -9.38 7.67 16.09
CA GLU A 22 -7.95 7.91 15.88
C GLU A 22 -7.12 6.67 16.25
N ALA A 23 -7.48 5.95 17.33
CA ALA A 23 -6.84 4.71 17.70
C ALA A 23 -7.01 3.62 16.62
N LEU A 24 -8.22 3.46 16.07
CA LEU A 24 -8.46 2.54 14.96
C LEU A 24 -7.71 2.95 13.69
N ARG A 25 -7.63 4.26 13.40
CA ARG A 25 -6.86 4.77 12.25
C ARG A 25 -5.39 4.39 12.37
N ILE A 26 -4.78 4.61 13.53
CA ILE A 26 -3.36 4.31 13.73
C ILE A 26 -3.13 2.80 13.80
N LEU A 27 -3.96 2.05 14.53
CA LEU A 27 -3.75 0.63 14.75
C LEU A 27 -3.94 -0.21 13.48
N PHE A 28 -4.92 0.13 12.65
CA PHE A 28 -5.25 -0.66 11.45
C PHE A 28 -4.76 -0.04 10.15
N PHE A 29 -4.55 1.28 10.09
CA PHE A 29 -4.16 1.95 8.85
C PHE A 29 -2.75 2.57 8.91
N MET A 30 -1.96 2.27 9.95
CA MET A 30 -0.52 2.52 9.91
C MET A 30 0.18 1.30 9.30
N THR A 31 0.91 1.50 8.20
CA THR A 31 1.70 0.44 7.58
C THR A 31 3.06 0.28 8.27
N GLU A 32 3.72 -0.86 8.04
CA GLU A 32 5.08 -1.12 8.56
C GLU A 32 6.15 -0.18 7.98
N ASP A 33 5.83 0.54 6.90
CA ASP A 33 6.67 1.57 6.28
C ASP A 33 6.29 2.99 6.72
N TYR A 34 5.54 3.11 7.82
CA TYR A 34 5.08 4.38 8.41
C TYR A 34 4.23 5.23 7.44
N ASP A 35 3.43 4.60 6.57
CA ASP A 35 2.33 5.31 5.92
C ASP A 35 1.07 5.24 6.78
N VAL A 36 0.21 6.23 6.64
CA VAL A 36 -1.03 6.36 7.42
C VAL A 36 -2.14 6.93 6.54
N LEU A 37 -3.38 6.57 6.82
CA LEU A 37 -4.54 7.18 6.17
C LEU A 37 -4.63 8.69 6.47
N VAL A 38 -4.13 9.50 5.54
CA VAL A 38 -4.23 10.97 5.60
C VAL A 38 -5.61 11.41 5.14
N LEU A 39 -6.45 11.80 6.09
CA LEU A 39 -7.79 12.32 5.82
C LEU A 39 -7.72 13.83 5.50
N SER A 40 -8.46 14.26 4.47
CA SER A 40 -8.64 15.69 4.18
C SER A 40 -9.36 16.39 5.34
N ASN A 41 -9.11 17.69 5.53
CA ASN A 41 -9.81 18.49 6.56
C ASN A 41 -11.33 18.35 6.45
N ALA A 42 -11.87 18.35 5.23
CA ALA A 42 -13.30 18.19 4.98
C ALA A 42 -13.82 16.81 5.44
N THR A 43 -13.07 15.75 5.15
CA THR A 43 -13.42 14.39 5.59
C THR A 43 -13.35 14.25 7.10
N VAL A 44 -12.32 14.81 7.75
CA VAL A 44 -12.20 14.81 9.22
C VAL A 44 -13.39 15.52 9.86
N HIS A 45 -13.74 16.72 9.39
CA HIS A 45 -14.87 17.47 9.90
C HIS A 45 -16.20 16.74 9.69
N PHE A 46 -16.39 16.11 8.53
CA PHE A 46 -17.57 15.29 8.27
C PHE A 46 -17.66 14.11 9.24
N CYS A 47 -16.59 13.34 9.42
CA CYS A 47 -16.57 12.24 10.38
C CYS A 47 -16.78 12.72 11.83
N ASN A 48 -16.16 13.83 12.23
CA ASN A 48 -16.42 14.45 13.54
C ASN A 48 -17.89 14.83 13.71
N PHE A 49 -18.52 15.38 12.66
CA PHE A 49 -19.92 15.73 12.69
C PHE A 49 -20.81 14.51 12.88
N ILE A 50 -20.53 13.41 12.17
CA ILE A 50 -21.30 12.16 12.33
C ILE A 50 -21.19 11.63 13.77
N LEU A 51 -19.97 11.56 14.32
CA LEU A 51 -19.74 11.08 15.69
C LEU A 51 -20.36 12.03 16.75
N ALA A 52 -20.26 13.34 16.54
CA ALA A 52 -20.89 14.33 17.40
C ALA A 52 -22.42 14.19 17.41
N TYR A 53 -23.01 13.94 16.24
CA TYR A 53 -24.46 13.74 16.15
C TYR A 53 -24.91 12.47 16.84
N ILE A 54 -24.20 11.35 16.65
CA ILE A 54 -24.47 10.10 17.38
C ILE A 54 -24.40 10.35 18.89
N ALA A 55 -23.33 11.00 19.36
CA ALA A 55 -23.16 11.30 20.77
C ALA A 55 -24.29 12.19 21.33
N THR A 56 -24.73 13.18 20.56
CA THR A 56 -25.79 14.10 21.00
C THR A 56 -27.17 13.43 21.02
N VAL A 57 -27.49 12.57 20.04
CA VAL A 57 -28.74 11.77 20.06
C VAL A 57 -28.76 10.82 21.25
N LEU A 58 -27.65 10.14 21.54
CA LEU A 58 -27.55 9.28 22.72
C LEU A 58 -27.66 10.07 24.04
N GLY A 59 -27.07 11.27 24.10
CA GLY A 59 -27.25 12.19 25.23
C GLY A 59 -28.69 12.68 25.39
N GLN A 60 -29.40 12.92 24.29
CA GLN A 60 -30.83 13.26 24.31
C GLN A 60 -31.66 12.08 24.82
N SER A 61 -31.38 10.85 24.39
CA SER A 61 -32.04 9.66 24.92
C SER A 61 -31.84 9.53 26.43
N LEU A 62 -30.64 9.82 26.94
CA LEU A 62 -30.37 9.85 28.37
C LEU A 62 -31.19 10.94 29.09
N CYS A 63 -31.31 12.13 28.48
CA CYS A 63 -32.16 13.20 28.98
C CYS A 63 -33.63 12.75 29.07
N PHE A 64 -34.14 12.06 28.05
CA PHE A 64 -35.48 11.48 28.07
C PHE A 64 -35.65 10.44 29.18
N VAL A 65 -34.69 9.54 29.35
CA VAL A 65 -34.71 8.56 30.45
C VAL A 65 -34.84 9.30 31.79
N CYS A 66 -34.02 10.31 32.07
CA CYS A 66 -34.12 11.09 33.30
C CYS A 66 -35.49 11.79 33.45
N TRP A 67 -36.03 12.34 32.37
CA TRP A 67 -37.32 13.03 32.39
C TRP A 67 -38.52 12.12 32.58
N PHE A 68 -38.49 10.88 32.07
CA PHE A 68 -39.59 9.93 32.22
C PHE A 68 -39.46 9.08 33.50
N GLU A 69 -38.25 8.87 34.02
CA GLU A 69 -37.98 8.08 35.22
C GLU A 69 -38.43 8.78 36.52
N ILE A 70 -38.33 10.12 36.57
CA ILE A 70 -38.78 10.94 37.71
C ILE A 70 -40.32 10.91 37.90
N PRO A 71 -41.16 11.15 36.86
CA PRO A 71 -42.61 11.09 36.96
C PRO A 71 -43.19 9.67 37.04
N LEU A 72 -42.45 8.63 36.62
CA LEU A 72 -42.84 7.23 36.77
C LEU A 72 -43.09 6.82 38.23
N ARG A 73 -42.39 7.46 39.19
CA ARG A 73 -42.62 7.25 40.63
C ARG A 73 -43.93 7.85 41.13
N LYS A 74 -44.60 8.71 40.37
CA LYS A 74 -45.76 9.51 40.82
C LYS A 74 -47.04 9.31 39.98
N LEU A 75 -46.99 8.75 38.77
CA LEU A 75 -48.12 8.70 37.83
C LEU A 75 -48.45 7.26 37.40
N GLY A 76 -49.44 6.64 38.06
CA GLY A 76 -49.82 5.24 37.83
C GLY A 76 -50.49 4.95 36.47
N LYS A 77 -51.25 5.90 35.92
CA LYS A 77 -52.05 5.67 34.69
C LYS A 77 -51.21 5.56 33.41
N TYR A 78 -50.06 6.24 33.35
CA TYR A 78 -49.16 6.23 32.18
C TYR A 78 -47.89 5.41 32.40
N ALA A 79 -47.77 4.72 33.54
CA ALA A 79 -46.54 4.04 33.96
C ALA A 79 -46.09 2.92 32.99
N SER A 80 -47.01 2.23 32.32
CA SER A 80 -46.67 1.20 31.33
C SER A 80 -46.07 1.81 30.05
N GLN A 81 -46.70 2.87 29.53
CA GLN A 81 -46.23 3.56 28.33
C GLN A 81 -44.92 4.30 28.57
N MET A 82 -44.73 4.90 29.75
CA MET A 82 -43.47 5.54 30.13
C MET A 82 -42.34 4.52 30.33
N ARG A 83 -42.63 3.32 30.87
CA ARG A 83 -41.67 2.20 30.92
C ARG A 83 -41.26 1.74 29.53
N ALA A 84 -42.22 1.68 28.59
CA ALA A 84 -41.91 1.36 27.20
C ALA A 84 -40.96 2.40 26.57
N VAL A 85 -41.19 3.70 26.80
CA VAL A 85 -40.27 4.77 26.34
C VAL A 85 -38.87 4.57 26.92
N ILE A 86 -38.72 4.37 28.23
CA ILE A 86 -37.40 4.18 28.85
C ILE A 86 -36.70 2.93 28.30
N ASN A 87 -37.43 1.82 28.17
CA ASN A 87 -36.88 0.59 27.63
C ASN A 87 -36.39 0.76 26.19
N ASP A 88 -37.19 1.44 25.36
CA ASP A 88 -36.86 1.72 23.96
C ASP A 88 -35.60 2.60 23.85
N GLN A 89 -35.52 3.70 24.63
CA GLN A 89 -34.34 4.57 24.66
C GLN A 89 -33.07 3.86 25.14
N ARG A 90 -33.15 2.93 26.10
CA ARG A 90 -31.98 2.21 26.62
C ARG A 90 -31.58 1.06 25.68
N SER A 91 -32.53 0.18 25.38
CA SER A 91 -32.31 -1.06 24.66
C SER A 91 -31.87 -0.80 23.22
N MET A 92 -32.54 0.11 22.50
CA MET A 92 -32.20 0.39 21.11
C MET A 92 -30.82 1.04 20.99
N ASN A 93 -30.50 1.99 21.87
CA ASN A 93 -29.19 2.64 21.87
C ASN A 93 -28.07 1.63 22.14
N SER A 94 -28.29 0.68 23.05
CA SER A 94 -27.35 -0.44 23.28
C SER A 94 -27.21 -1.34 22.06
N TYR A 95 -28.31 -1.71 21.38
CA TYR A 95 -28.25 -2.51 20.16
C TYR A 95 -27.53 -1.79 19.01
N PHE A 96 -27.86 -0.52 18.79
CA PHE A 96 -27.21 0.32 17.80
C PHE A 96 -25.71 0.40 18.06
N LEU A 97 -25.29 0.73 19.28
CA LEU A 97 -23.88 0.82 19.64
C LEU A 97 -23.16 -0.52 19.47
N SER A 98 -23.80 -1.64 19.84
CA SER A 98 -23.21 -2.96 19.68
C SER A 98 -22.99 -3.32 18.20
N TRP A 99 -24.00 -3.10 17.35
CA TRP A 99 -23.88 -3.38 15.92
C TRP A 99 -22.93 -2.41 15.22
N PHE A 100 -23.05 -1.11 15.49
CA PHE A 100 -22.22 -0.08 14.88
C PHE A 100 -20.74 -0.28 15.24
N SER A 101 -20.42 -0.58 16.50
CA SER A 101 -19.03 -0.85 16.92
C SER A 101 -18.45 -2.11 16.27
N ARG A 102 -19.23 -3.20 16.18
CA ARG A 102 -18.80 -4.43 15.48
C ARG A 102 -18.56 -4.18 14.00
N LEU A 103 -19.48 -3.49 13.32
CA LEU A 103 -19.32 -3.14 11.90
C LEU A 103 -18.13 -2.22 11.67
N ALA A 104 -17.94 -1.21 12.51
CA ALA A 104 -16.78 -0.31 12.42
C ALA A 104 -15.45 -1.06 12.63
N TYR A 105 -15.40 -1.98 13.60
CA TYR A 105 -14.21 -2.79 13.85
C TYR A 105 -13.92 -3.76 12.71
N VAL A 106 -14.93 -4.48 12.20
CA VAL A 106 -14.78 -5.38 11.05
C VAL A 106 -14.35 -4.59 9.81
N PHE A 107 -14.90 -3.41 9.58
CA PHE A 107 -14.49 -2.52 8.49
C PHE A 107 -13.02 -2.11 8.61
N ALA A 108 -12.59 -1.67 9.80
CA ALA A 108 -11.20 -1.29 10.05
C ALA A 108 -10.25 -2.49 9.88
N LEU A 109 -10.63 -3.67 10.39
CA LEU A 109 -9.83 -4.88 10.30
C LEU A 109 -9.70 -5.38 8.86
N LEU A 110 -10.81 -5.46 8.11
CA LEU A 110 -10.77 -5.94 6.73
C LEU A 110 -9.97 -4.98 5.85
N ILE A 111 -10.27 -3.70 5.89
CA ILE A 111 -9.67 -2.77 4.94
C ILE A 111 -8.28 -2.33 5.38
N GLY A 112 -8.10 -2.01 6.67
CA GLY A 112 -6.79 -1.62 7.18
C GLY A 112 -5.85 -2.81 7.35
N GLY A 113 -6.35 -3.93 7.88
CA GLY A 113 -5.53 -5.09 8.23
C GLY A 113 -5.28 -6.10 7.09
N THR A 114 -6.22 -6.28 6.15
CA THR A 114 -6.10 -7.38 5.15
C THR A 114 -5.81 -6.90 3.73
N MET A 115 -6.16 -5.66 3.38
CA MET A 115 -5.90 -5.11 2.05
C MET A 115 -4.63 -4.24 2.07
N GLY A 116 -3.47 -4.84 1.76
CA GLY A 116 -2.24 -4.08 1.53
C GLY A 116 -2.46 -3.00 0.46
N GLY A 117 -2.24 -1.73 0.81
CA GLY A 117 -2.54 -0.58 -0.04
C GLY A 117 -4.00 -0.07 0.00
N GLY A 118 -4.89 -0.70 0.77
CA GLY A 118 -6.31 -0.30 0.89
C GLY A 118 -6.49 1.16 1.31
N ILE A 119 -5.55 1.70 2.07
CA ILE A 119 -5.47 3.12 2.49
C ILE A 119 -5.61 4.08 1.31
N TYR A 120 -5.01 3.77 0.15
CA TYR A 120 -5.00 4.65 -1.03
C TYR A 120 -6.22 4.47 -1.94
N VAL A 121 -6.91 3.33 -1.84
CA VAL A 121 -8.15 3.05 -2.57
C VAL A 121 -9.35 3.65 -1.85
N ILE A 122 -9.25 3.85 -0.52
CA ILE A 122 -10.31 4.44 0.30
C ILE A 122 -10.51 5.92 -0.05
N ARG A 123 -11.20 6.17 -1.16
CA ARG A 123 -12.03 7.38 -1.36
C ARG A 123 -13.34 7.27 -0.59
N THR A 124 -13.65 6.07 -0.08
CA THR A 124 -14.87 5.55 0.55
C THR A 124 -15.74 6.59 1.25
N PHE A 125 -15.18 7.54 2.01
CA PHE A 125 -16.03 8.56 2.65
C PHE A 125 -16.70 9.54 1.68
N SER A 126 -16.29 9.70 0.42
CA SER A 126 -17.02 10.50 -0.58
C SER A 126 -18.29 9.82 -1.06
N ASP A 127 -18.20 8.52 -1.29
CA ASP A 127 -19.23 7.78 -2.02
C ASP A 127 -20.33 7.30 -1.07
N TYR A 128 -19.99 7.09 0.21
CA TYR A 128 -20.93 6.62 1.24
C TYR A 128 -21.44 7.74 2.18
N LYS A 129 -21.26 9.02 1.84
CA LYS A 129 -21.72 10.16 2.68
C LYS A 129 -23.20 10.05 3.04
N TYR A 130 -24.03 9.70 2.06
CA TYR A 130 -25.48 9.61 2.24
C TYR A 130 -25.88 8.47 3.18
N VAL A 131 -25.15 7.35 3.17
CA VAL A 131 -25.39 6.23 4.09
C VAL A 131 -25.13 6.66 5.53
N LEU A 132 -24.04 7.39 5.78
CA LEU A 132 -23.72 7.90 7.12
C LEU A 132 -24.74 8.94 7.62
N LEU A 133 -25.22 9.81 6.73
CA LEU A 133 -26.32 10.74 7.04
C LEU A 133 -27.63 9.99 7.33
N LEU A 134 -27.93 8.94 6.57
CA LEU A 134 -29.11 8.12 6.77
C LEU A 134 -29.08 7.44 8.15
N VAL A 135 -27.93 6.92 8.58
CA VAL A 135 -27.77 6.31 9.92
C VAL A 135 -28.17 7.29 11.02
N ILE A 136 -27.69 8.53 10.94
CA ILE A 136 -28.05 9.57 11.91
C ILE A 136 -29.54 9.88 11.87
N PHE A 137 -30.11 10.03 10.67
CA PHE A 137 -31.51 10.35 10.50
C PHE A 137 -32.41 9.26 11.08
N VAL A 138 -32.09 8.00 10.79
CA VAL A 138 -32.79 6.83 11.33
C VAL A 138 -32.66 6.78 12.85
N LEU A 139 -31.45 6.98 13.40
CA LEU A 139 -31.22 7.00 14.84
C LEU A 139 -32.08 8.08 15.52
N PHE A 140 -32.07 9.30 14.98
CA PHE A 140 -32.85 10.41 15.51
C PHE A 140 -34.36 10.14 15.44
N LEU A 141 -34.89 9.78 14.26
CA LEU A 141 -36.31 9.52 14.10
C LEU A 141 -36.80 8.40 15.02
N HIS A 142 -35.98 7.37 15.20
CA HIS A 142 -36.30 6.26 16.07
C HIS A 142 -36.53 6.70 17.52
N THR A 143 -35.69 7.61 18.05
CA THR A 143 -35.88 8.13 19.43
C THR A 143 -37.25 8.77 19.66
N TRP A 144 -37.90 9.27 18.60
CA TRP A 144 -39.20 9.94 18.67
C TRP A 144 -40.40 9.04 18.40
N LEU A 145 -40.23 7.82 17.87
CA LEU A 145 -41.35 6.92 17.53
C LEU A 145 -42.24 6.61 18.73
N THR A 146 -41.64 6.21 19.85
CA THR A 146 -42.38 5.80 21.06
C THR A 146 -42.89 7.01 21.84
N ILE A 147 -42.17 8.14 21.81
CA ILE A 147 -42.60 9.41 22.41
C ILE A 147 -43.81 9.98 21.69
N ARG A 148 -43.85 9.87 20.35
CA ARG A 148 -44.97 10.35 19.54
C ARG A 148 -46.25 9.59 19.82
N ARG A 149 -46.18 8.30 20.16
CA ARG A 149 -47.36 7.52 20.61
C ARG A 149 -47.95 8.06 21.92
N LEU A 150 -47.17 8.74 22.74
CA LEU A 150 -47.60 9.29 24.03
C LEU A 150 -48.16 10.71 23.92
N PHE A 151 -47.59 11.56 23.06
CA PHE A 151 -47.94 12.99 22.94
C PHE A 151 -48.61 13.41 21.60
N ASN A 152 -48.87 12.46 20.69
CA ASN A 152 -49.56 12.67 19.41
C ASN A 152 -49.01 13.89 18.61
N GLY A 153 -49.89 14.75 18.07
CA GLY A 153 -49.52 15.82 17.14
C GLY A 153 -48.61 16.91 17.70
N ILE A 154 -48.62 17.14 19.02
CA ILE A 154 -47.75 18.14 19.68
C ILE A 154 -46.29 17.68 19.64
N SER A 155 -46.05 16.36 19.58
CA SER A 155 -44.71 15.78 19.50
C SER A 155 -43.91 16.24 18.29
N PHE A 156 -44.57 16.57 17.17
CA PHE A 156 -43.86 17.00 15.95
C PHE A 156 -43.15 18.35 16.11
N ARG A 157 -43.77 19.29 16.84
CA ARG A 157 -43.17 20.60 17.10
C ARG A 157 -41.92 20.44 17.96
N TRP A 158 -42.00 19.63 19.01
CA TRP A 158 -40.87 19.35 19.89
C TRP A 158 -39.76 18.53 19.22
N MET A 159 -40.14 17.59 18.34
CA MET A 159 -39.19 16.85 17.52
C MET A 159 -38.38 17.79 16.62
N LEU A 160 -39.03 18.74 15.96
CA LEU A 160 -38.36 19.71 15.10
C LEU A 160 -37.43 20.64 15.89
N VAL A 161 -37.88 21.16 17.03
CA VAL A 161 -37.05 21.98 17.93
C VAL A 161 -35.82 21.19 18.40
N SER A 162 -36.00 19.93 18.79
CA SER A 162 -34.88 19.07 19.17
C SER A 162 -33.94 18.80 18.00
N ALA A 163 -34.45 18.53 16.79
CA ALA A 163 -33.62 18.31 15.62
C ALA A 163 -32.72 19.52 15.32
N ILE A 164 -33.25 20.74 15.41
CA ILE A 164 -32.48 21.97 15.23
C ILE A 164 -31.41 22.09 16.32
N PHE A 165 -31.81 21.92 17.59
CA PHE A 165 -30.88 22.02 18.71
C PHE A 165 -29.72 21.03 18.61
N LEU A 166 -30.01 19.76 18.34
CA LEU A 166 -29.00 18.71 18.17
C LEU A 166 -28.08 19.01 16.99
N SER A 167 -28.64 19.50 15.88
CA SER A 167 -27.85 19.82 14.69
C SER A 167 -26.87 20.95 14.98
N VAL A 168 -27.32 22.04 15.62
CA VAL A 168 -26.46 23.16 16.01
C VAL A 168 -25.40 22.71 17.03
N PHE A 169 -25.80 21.93 18.03
CA PHE A 169 -24.87 21.45 19.06
C PHE A 169 -23.83 20.49 18.49
N SER A 170 -24.24 19.56 17.62
CA SER A 170 -23.35 18.61 16.96
C SER A 170 -22.39 19.32 16.00
N LEU A 171 -22.84 20.35 15.28
CA LEU A 171 -21.97 21.21 14.49
C LEU A 171 -20.92 21.91 15.35
N GLY A 172 -21.32 22.45 16.51
CA GLY A 172 -20.39 23.06 17.47
C GLY A 172 -19.34 22.06 17.96
N LEU A 173 -19.76 20.88 18.42
CA LEU A 173 -18.84 19.82 18.85
C LEU A 173 -17.89 19.35 17.74
N SER A 174 -18.39 19.22 16.50
CA SER A 174 -17.60 18.72 15.36
C SER A 174 -16.40 19.61 14.99
N ARG A 175 -16.46 20.89 15.37
CA ARG A 175 -15.38 21.87 15.15
C ARG A 175 -14.29 21.77 16.20
N ILE A 176 -14.55 21.12 17.33
CA ILE A 176 -13.57 20.91 18.39
C ILE A 176 -12.68 19.73 17.98
N ASN A 177 -11.43 20.03 17.64
CA ASN A 177 -10.40 19.02 17.44
C ASN A 177 -9.76 18.68 18.79
N LEU A 178 -10.03 17.48 19.30
CA LEU A 178 -9.48 17.02 20.57
C LEU A 178 -8.02 16.54 20.45
N ILE A 179 -7.64 16.07 19.27
CA ILE A 179 -6.30 15.58 18.97
C ILE A 179 -5.80 16.31 17.73
N ASP A 180 -4.54 16.76 17.78
CA ASP A 180 -3.86 17.29 16.61
C ASP A 180 -3.45 16.15 15.68
N TYR A 181 -4.38 15.73 14.82
CA TYR A 181 -4.15 14.68 13.84
C TYR A 181 -3.09 15.07 12.81
N LYS A 182 -2.81 16.37 12.58
CA LYS A 182 -1.79 16.81 11.62
C LYS A 182 -0.40 16.57 12.18
N CYS A 183 -0.18 16.96 13.44
CA CYS A 183 1.06 16.67 14.15
C CYS A 183 1.36 15.16 14.20
N ILE A 184 0.34 14.33 14.49
CA ILE A 184 0.49 12.86 14.46
C ILE A 184 0.87 12.37 13.05
N ASN A 185 0.19 12.87 12.01
CA ASN A 185 0.50 12.49 10.64
C ASN A 185 1.93 12.89 10.25
N GLU A 186 2.40 14.07 10.63
CA GLU A 186 3.77 14.52 10.39
C GLU A 186 4.80 13.66 11.12
N ILE A 187 4.55 13.30 12.39
CA ILE A 187 5.45 12.42 13.16
C ILE A 187 5.56 11.04 12.50
N ILE A 188 4.45 10.48 12.01
CA ILE A 188 4.46 9.18 11.34
C ILE A 188 5.15 9.29 9.96
N LEU A 189 4.71 10.23 9.12
CA LEU A 189 5.19 10.39 7.75
C LEU A 189 6.66 10.86 7.68
N SER A 190 7.16 11.57 8.69
CA SER A 190 8.58 11.94 8.77
C SER A 190 9.52 10.74 8.90
N ARG A 191 9.00 9.57 9.28
CA ARG A 191 9.75 8.30 9.28
C ARG A 191 9.64 7.54 7.97
N ASN A 192 8.71 7.92 7.10
CA ASN A 192 8.50 7.27 5.82
C ASN A 192 9.49 7.81 4.78
N ILE A 193 10.28 6.90 4.19
CA ILE A 193 11.31 7.25 3.20
C ILE A 193 10.67 7.80 1.93
N ASN A 194 9.54 7.26 1.49
CA ASN A 194 8.81 7.71 0.30
C ASN A 194 8.24 9.13 0.47
N TYR A 195 7.96 9.54 1.71
CA TYR A 195 7.49 10.89 2.01
C TYR A 195 8.65 11.89 2.12
N THR A 196 9.72 11.51 2.80
CA THR A 196 10.89 12.38 3.07
C THR A 196 11.78 12.57 1.84
N HIS A 197 11.83 11.60 0.93
CA HIS A 197 12.71 11.63 -0.26
C HIS A 197 11.92 11.61 -1.56
N LEU A 198 12.55 12.02 -2.67
CA LEU A 198 11.94 11.93 -3.98
C LEU A 198 12.15 10.49 -4.47
N LEU A 199 11.13 9.66 -4.35
CA LEU A 199 11.13 8.29 -4.86
C LEU A 199 9.96 8.12 -5.83
N GLN A 200 10.26 8.16 -7.13
CA GLN A 200 9.35 7.82 -8.21
C GLN A 200 9.84 6.51 -8.81
N LEU A 201 9.01 5.48 -8.72
CA LEU A 201 9.36 4.15 -9.21
C LEU A 201 9.25 4.11 -10.74
N PRO A 202 10.08 3.30 -11.43
CA PRO A 202 9.95 3.12 -12.87
C PRO A 202 8.72 2.28 -13.21
N GLU A 203 8.29 2.40 -14.45
CA GLU A 203 7.19 1.61 -15.00
C GLU A 203 7.72 0.29 -15.55
N ALA A 204 6.97 -0.78 -15.34
CA ALA A 204 7.25 -2.09 -15.91
C ALA A 204 5.97 -2.69 -16.48
N VAL A 205 6.10 -3.41 -17.60
CA VAL A 205 4.97 -4.09 -18.23
C VAL A 205 4.67 -5.43 -17.55
N CYS A 206 5.71 -6.08 -17.02
CA CYS A 206 5.59 -7.28 -16.20
C CYS A 206 5.84 -6.95 -14.73
N PHE A 207 4.96 -7.43 -13.86
CA PHE A 207 5.08 -7.28 -12.42
C PHE A 207 4.31 -8.40 -11.72
N GLU A 208 4.71 -8.68 -10.49
CA GLU A 208 4.09 -9.62 -9.58
C GLU A 208 3.80 -8.91 -8.26
N ARG A 209 2.90 -9.48 -7.46
CA ARG A 209 2.66 -8.99 -6.11
C ARG A 209 3.86 -9.36 -5.23
N MET A 210 4.36 -8.38 -4.49
CA MET A 210 5.48 -8.56 -3.58
C MET A 210 5.19 -9.63 -2.52
N ASN A 211 6.20 -10.45 -2.21
CA ASN A 211 6.12 -11.42 -1.12
C ASN A 211 5.87 -10.73 0.22
N SER A 212 5.26 -11.43 1.18
CA SER A 212 5.09 -10.95 2.56
C SER A 212 6.41 -10.46 3.15
N GLU A 213 6.39 -9.45 4.02
CA GLU A 213 7.58 -8.88 4.67
C GLU A 213 8.47 -9.94 5.34
N ASN A 214 7.87 -10.98 5.93
CA ASN A 214 8.57 -12.10 6.56
C ASN A 214 9.32 -13.05 5.59
N ARG A 215 9.18 -12.85 4.27
CA ARG A 215 9.84 -13.62 3.20
C ARG A 215 10.73 -12.70 2.35
N ARG A 216 11.43 -11.80 3.02
CA ARG A 216 12.36 -10.85 2.41
C ARG A 216 13.65 -10.89 3.20
N ARG A 217 14.78 -10.84 2.49
CA ARG A 217 16.11 -10.78 3.12
C ARG A 217 16.40 -9.35 3.59
N ALA A 218 16.19 -8.37 2.72
CA ALA A 218 16.33 -6.94 3.01
C ALA A 218 15.47 -6.10 2.04
N THR A 219 15.14 -4.88 2.45
CA THR A 219 14.57 -3.85 1.58
C THR A 219 15.51 -2.66 1.55
N LEU A 220 15.83 -2.20 0.34
CA LEU A 220 16.70 -1.06 0.10
C LEU A 220 15.93 0.02 -0.65
N TRP A 221 16.04 1.25 -0.17
CA TRP A 221 15.55 2.43 -0.88
C TRP A 221 16.74 3.25 -1.36
N ILE A 222 16.73 3.58 -2.63
CA ILE A 222 17.70 4.44 -3.27
C ILE A 222 16.93 5.61 -3.83
N ALA A 223 17.12 6.77 -3.21
CA ALA A 223 16.36 7.96 -3.53
C ALA A 223 17.29 9.17 -3.66
N GLU A 224 16.82 10.16 -4.41
CA GLU A 224 17.45 11.46 -4.46
C GLU A 224 17.00 12.31 -3.27
N ASN A 225 17.91 13.12 -2.74
CA ASN A 225 17.62 13.99 -1.61
C ASN A 225 16.82 15.22 -2.10
N LYS A 226 15.59 15.39 -1.61
CA LYS A 226 14.73 16.54 -1.96
C LYS A 226 15.36 17.91 -1.72
N ASN A 227 16.35 17.99 -0.82
CA ASN A 227 16.89 19.26 -0.30
C ASN A 227 18.35 19.54 -0.69
N LYS A 228 18.97 18.79 -1.62
CA LYS A 228 20.36 19.06 -2.06
C LYS A 228 20.45 19.56 -3.50
N LEU A 229 21.38 20.50 -3.71
CA LEU A 229 21.85 20.99 -5.01
C LEU A 229 22.33 19.83 -5.90
N VAL A 230 22.22 20.06 -7.21
CA VAL A 230 22.35 19.18 -8.39
C VAL A 230 23.50 18.15 -8.42
N ASP A 231 24.45 18.17 -7.49
CA ASP A 231 25.66 17.32 -7.49
C ASP A 231 25.79 16.35 -6.28
N ALA A 232 24.82 16.28 -5.37
CA ALA A 232 24.86 15.30 -4.30
C ALA A 232 24.39 13.92 -4.81
N GLY A 233 25.29 12.93 -4.85
CA GLY A 233 24.96 11.56 -5.26
C GLY A 233 23.80 10.93 -4.47
N PRO A 234 23.19 9.85 -4.99
CA PRO A 234 22.01 9.24 -4.41
C PRO A 234 22.26 8.70 -3.00
N VAL A 235 21.20 8.62 -2.20
CA VAL A 235 21.25 8.14 -0.82
C VAL A 235 20.65 6.74 -0.75
N VAL A 236 21.28 5.84 0.00
CA VAL A 236 20.79 4.48 0.24
C VAL A 236 20.27 4.35 1.67
N PHE A 237 19.06 3.85 1.82
CA PHE A 237 18.47 3.42 3.08
C PHE A 237 18.25 1.93 3.06
N VAL A 238 18.53 1.25 4.17
CA VAL A 238 18.35 -0.21 4.27
C VAL A 238 17.50 -0.56 5.48
N LYS A 239 16.49 -1.42 5.27
CA LYS A 239 15.66 -2.07 6.30
C LYS A 239 15.90 -3.57 6.20
N HIS A 240 16.37 -4.15 7.29
CA HIS A 240 16.61 -5.59 7.40
C HIS A 240 15.42 -6.30 8.04
N PHE A 241 15.18 -7.54 7.63
CA PHE A 241 14.19 -8.41 8.24
C PHE A 241 14.89 -9.56 8.98
N GLY A 242 14.68 -9.65 10.30
CA GLY A 242 15.32 -10.64 11.18
C GLY A 242 15.06 -10.37 12.68
N ARG A 243 15.38 -11.34 13.56
CA ARG A 243 15.16 -11.25 15.02
C ARG A 243 16.14 -10.33 15.78
N CYS A 244 17.25 -9.94 15.18
CA CYS A 244 18.12 -8.92 15.78
C CYS A 244 17.52 -7.54 15.48
N GLY A 245 17.38 -6.73 16.52
CA GLY A 245 16.64 -5.46 16.55
C GLY A 245 16.61 -4.72 15.21
N THR A 246 15.40 -4.40 14.77
CA THR A 246 15.07 -3.61 13.59
C THR A 246 15.95 -2.36 13.50
N TYR A 247 17.03 -2.43 12.71
CA TYR A 247 17.77 -1.26 12.26
C TYR A 247 16.87 -0.54 11.25
N ASN A 248 16.09 0.40 11.76
CA ASN A 248 15.13 1.16 10.97
C ASN A 248 15.84 2.28 10.24
N GLY A 249 16.02 2.13 8.92
CA GLY A 249 16.30 3.25 8.02
C GLY A 249 17.65 3.92 8.24
N GLU A 250 18.70 3.15 8.49
CA GLU A 250 20.05 3.73 8.50
C GLU A 250 20.39 4.27 7.12
N GLN A 251 20.80 5.54 7.08
CA GLN A 251 21.36 6.16 5.88
C GLN A 251 22.79 5.66 5.70
N ILE A 252 23.07 5.09 4.53
CA ILE A 252 24.37 4.49 4.22
C ILE A 252 24.96 5.23 3.02
N SER A 253 26.24 5.60 3.13
CA SER A 253 27.00 6.11 2.00
C SER A 253 27.34 4.98 1.04
N PHE A 254 27.38 5.27 -0.26
CA PHE A 254 27.79 4.28 -1.26
C PHE A 254 29.17 3.67 -0.96
N ASP A 255 30.08 4.44 -0.35
CA ASP A 255 31.43 3.98 -0.04
C ASP A 255 31.46 2.96 1.12
N SER A 256 30.48 3.02 2.02
CA SER A 256 30.38 2.09 3.16
C SER A 256 29.47 0.89 2.90
N LEU A 257 28.81 0.81 1.73
CA LEU A 257 27.90 -0.27 1.36
C LEU A 257 28.56 -1.65 1.50
N LYS A 258 29.78 -1.82 0.97
CA LYS A 258 30.47 -3.11 0.99
C LYS A 258 30.73 -3.62 2.41
N GLU A 259 31.23 -2.74 3.28
CA GLU A 259 31.51 -3.10 4.67
C GLU A 259 30.23 -3.37 5.46
N TYR A 260 29.18 -2.57 5.21
CA TYR A 260 27.88 -2.76 5.81
C TYR A 260 27.29 -4.14 5.47
N PHE A 261 27.28 -4.47 4.18
CA PHE A 261 26.80 -5.74 3.67
C PHE A 261 27.60 -6.93 4.21
N ARG A 262 28.93 -6.79 4.37
CA ARG A 262 29.77 -7.82 4.98
C ARG A 262 29.39 -8.09 6.44
N ARG A 263 29.15 -7.04 7.23
CA ARG A 263 28.69 -7.18 8.64
C ARG A 263 27.30 -7.81 8.72
N TRP A 264 26.44 -7.46 7.77
CA TRP A 264 25.10 -8.02 7.70
C TRP A 264 25.13 -9.52 7.41
N ASP A 265 25.93 -9.96 6.43
CA ASP A 265 26.02 -11.38 6.05
C ASP A 265 26.53 -12.27 7.20
N GLN A 266 27.46 -11.77 8.02
CA GLN A 266 27.94 -12.46 9.23
C GLN A 266 26.83 -12.72 10.26
N ASN A 267 25.81 -11.87 10.30
CA ASN A 267 24.70 -11.96 11.26
C ASN A 267 23.43 -12.56 10.63
N THR A 268 23.46 -12.95 9.36
CA THR A 268 22.30 -13.47 8.63
C THR A 268 22.21 -14.99 8.79
N LEU A 269 21.03 -15.50 9.17
CA LEU A 269 20.76 -16.94 9.25
C LEU A 269 20.84 -17.59 7.86
N GLU A 270 21.34 -18.82 7.78
CA GLU A 270 21.49 -19.52 6.50
C GLU A 270 20.15 -19.70 5.76
N ASP A 271 19.05 -19.89 6.49
CA ASP A 271 17.71 -20.10 5.93
C ASP A 271 17.20 -18.88 5.14
N THR A 272 17.62 -17.65 5.49
CA THR A 272 17.17 -16.43 4.81
C THR A 272 18.00 -16.06 3.58
N LYS A 273 19.08 -16.81 3.28
CA LYS A 273 19.93 -16.57 2.09
C LYS A 273 19.18 -16.78 0.77
N SER A 274 18.13 -17.60 0.78
CA SER A 274 17.29 -17.89 -0.40
C SER A 274 16.16 -16.89 -0.63
N GLU A 275 15.92 -15.99 0.33
CA GLU A 275 14.86 -14.98 0.27
C GLU A 275 15.29 -13.77 -0.60
N PRO A 276 14.35 -13.11 -1.28
CA PRO A 276 14.65 -12.00 -2.17
C PRO A 276 15.06 -10.72 -1.42
N CYS A 277 15.97 -9.96 -2.03
CA CYS A 277 16.21 -8.55 -1.67
C CYS A 277 15.32 -7.65 -2.53
N ILE A 278 14.66 -6.69 -1.89
CA ILE A 278 13.76 -5.75 -2.57
C ILE A 278 14.45 -4.40 -2.75
N LEU A 279 14.42 -3.87 -3.97
CA LEU A 279 15.03 -2.60 -4.32
C LEU A 279 13.97 -1.59 -4.77
N TYR A 280 13.81 -0.53 -3.99
CA TYR A 280 13.06 0.67 -4.34
C TYR A 280 14.05 1.69 -4.87
N ILE A 281 14.01 2.00 -6.16
CA ILE A 281 15.00 2.87 -6.80
C ILE A 281 14.27 3.95 -7.57
N HIS A 282 14.68 5.21 -7.40
CA HIS A 282 14.17 6.32 -8.20
C HIS A 282 14.47 6.12 -9.69
N ARG A 283 13.48 6.35 -10.56
CA ARG A 283 13.50 6.14 -12.01
C ARG A 283 14.73 6.73 -12.72
N ASP A 284 15.18 7.91 -12.29
CA ASP A 284 16.22 8.66 -12.99
C ASP A 284 17.64 8.37 -12.48
N ILE A 285 17.78 7.52 -11.46
CA ILE A 285 19.08 7.12 -10.93
C ILE A 285 19.89 6.41 -12.03
N LYS A 286 21.16 6.79 -12.13
CA LYS A 286 22.09 6.25 -13.12
C LYS A 286 22.50 4.82 -12.78
N MET A 287 22.58 3.98 -13.82
CA MET A 287 22.91 2.56 -13.67
C MET A 287 24.28 2.30 -13.05
N ASN A 288 25.24 3.23 -13.09
CA ASN A 288 26.51 3.11 -12.36
C ASN A 288 26.28 2.84 -10.86
N TYR A 289 25.38 3.58 -10.22
CA TYR A 289 25.05 3.38 -8.80
C TYR A 289 24.32 2.06 -8.56
N VAL A 290 23.35 1.72 -9.43
CA VAL A 290 22.57 0.48 -9.34
C VAL A 290 23.46 -0.75 -9.51
N ASN A 291 24.38 -0.71 -10.47
CA ASN A 291 25.32 -1.78 -10.76
C ASN A 291 26.28 -2.02 -9.59
N ARG A 292 26.76 -0.97 -8.91
CA ARG A 292 27.56 -1.12 -7.68
C ARG A 292 26.80 -1.90 -6.60
N ILE A 293 25.52 -1.61 -6.38
CA ILE A 293 24.70 -2.31 -5.39
C ILE A 293 24.46 -3.76 -5.82
N LYS A 294 24.09 -4.00 -7.08
CA LYS A 294 23.91 -5.35 -7.61
C LYS A 294 25.19 -6.18 -7.47
N LYS A 295 26.37 -5.58 -7.68
CA LYS A 295 27.67 -6.23 -7.47
C LYS A 295 27.88 -6.60 -6.00
N CYS A 296 27.63 -5.68 -5.06
CA CYS A 296 27.70 -5.98 -3.63
C CYS A 296 26.73 -7.10 -3.21
N LEU A 297 25.49 -7.09 -3.72
CA LEU A 297 24.52 -8.15 -3.43
C LEU A 297 24.93 -9.51 -4.02
N ALA A 298 25.51 -9.51 -5.22
CA ALA A 298 26.02 -10.73 -5.86
C ALA A 298 27.20 -11.33 -5.08
N GLU A 299 28.12 -10.49 -4.56
CA GLU A 299 29.21 -10.91 -3.67
C GLU A 299 28.69 -11.61 -2.40
N LEU A 300 27.52 -11.18 -1.89
CA LEU A 300 26.84 -11.78 -0.73
C LEU A 300 25.92 -12.98 -1.06
N GLN A 301 26.01 -13.48 -2.29
CA GLN A 301 25.16 -14.57 -2.77
C GLN A 301 23.64 -14.26 -2.73
N ALA A 302 23.25 -12.98 -2.70
CA ALA A 302 21.86 -12.55 -2.76
C ALA A 302 21.40 -12.46 -4.23
N TYR A 303 21.07 -13.61 -4.81
CA TYR A 303 20.80 -13.71 -6.26
C TYR A 303 19.37 -13.35 -6.66
N ARG A 304 18.41 -13.42 -5.73
CA ARG A 304 17.01 -13.06 -5.99
C ARG A 304 16.81 -11.59 -5.68
N ILE A 305 16.68 -10.78 -6.71
CA ILE A 305 16.42 -9.35 -6.59
C ILE A 305 15.01 -9.07 -7.10
N GLN A 306 14.23 -8.34 -6.32
CA GLN A 306 12.90 -7.87 -6.71
C GLN A 306 12.95 -6.34 -6.81
N TYR A 307 12.65 -5.82 -7.99
CA TYR A 307 12.64 -4.38 -8.24
C TYR A 307 11.24 -3.84 -8.01
N ALA A 308 11.05 -2.86 -7.13
CA ALA A 308 9.76 -2.21 -6.98
C ALA A 308 9.45 -1.38 -8.25
N VAL A 309 8.25 -1.57 -8.80
CA VAL A 309 7.84 -1.02 -10.10
C VAL A 309 6.38 -0.58 -10.06
N LEU A 310 6.02 0.33 -10.97
CA LEU A 310 4.63 0.71 -11.22
C LEU A 310 4.12 -0.01 -12.47
N PRO A 311 2.82 -0.33 -12.54
CA PRO A 311 2.23 -0.85 -13.74
C PRO A 311 2.11 0.26 -14.78
N SER A 312 2.29 -0.07 -16.06
CA SER A 312 2.15 0.88 -17.17
C SER A 312 0.73 1.45 -17.27
N VAL A 313 -0.29 0.66 -16.93
CA VAL A 313 -1.70 1.09 -16.85
C VAL A 313 -2.14 1.13 -15.40
N ARG A 314 -2.66 2.27 -14.95
CA ARG A 314 -3.03 2.54 -13.56
C ARG A 314 -4.47 3.05 -13.44
N GLU A 315 -5.21 2.52 -12.48
CA GLU A 315 -6.53 3.00 -12.09
C GLU A 315 -6.45 3.90 -10.84
N TYR A 316 -5.51 3.61 -9.94
CA TYR A 316 -5.32 4.30 -8.65
C TYR A 316 -4.03 5.14 -8.62
N ASP A 317 -3.84 5.86 -7.51
CA ASP A 317 -2.61 6.60 -7.21
C ASP A 317 -1.39 5.67 -7.14
N ASP A 318 -0.22 6.14 -7.57
CA ASP A 318 1.04 5.39 -7.58
C ASP A 318 1.36 4.71 -6.24
N LYS A 319 0.98 5.34 -5.13
CA LYS A 319 1.19 4.79 -3.78
C LYS A 319 0.48 3.46 -3.55
N TYR A 320 -0.65 3.22 -4.23
CA TYR A 320 -1.35 1.95 -4.18
C TYR A 320 -0.50 0.79 -4.70
N TYR A 321 0.29 1.05 -5.72
CA TYR A 321 1.05 0.05 -6.46
C TYR A 321 2.46 -0.17 -5.90
N THR A 322 2.80 0.42 -4.76
CA THR A 322 4.12 0.29 -4.10
C THR A 322 4.48 -1.15 -3.73
N TYR A 323 3.49 -2.05 -3.65
CA TYR A 323 3.67 -3.48 -3.38
C TYR A 323 3.79 -4.34 -4.64
N LEU A 324 4.04 -3.74 -5.81
CA LEU A 324 4.31 -4.46 -7.05
C LEU A 324 5.81 -4.54 -7.32
N VAL A 325 6.27 -5.71 -7.76
CA VAL A 325 7.67 -5.97 -8.04
C VAL A 325 7.88 -6.64 -9.38
N PHE A 326 8.99 -6.32 -10.03
CA PHE A 326 9.55 -7.09 -11.12
C PHE A 326 10.65 -8.01 -10.59
N PRO A 327 10.41 -9.33 -10.47
CA PRO A 327 11.41 -10.25 -9.98
C PRO A 327 12.45 -10.55 -11.06
N LEU A 328 13.72 -10.44 -10.71
CA LEU A 328 14.83 -10.85 -11.55
C LEU A 328 15.82 -11.67 -10.74
N VAL A 329 16.14 -12.86 -11.24
CA VAL A 329 17.25 -13.63 -10.70
C VAL A 329 18.53 -13.07 -11.32
N THR A 330 19.25 -12.28 -10.54
CA THR A 330 20.58 -11.81 -10.95
C THR A 330 21.50 -13.02 -10.95
N SER A 331 22.16 -13.27 -12.08
CA SER A 331 23.06 -14.42 -12.20
C SER A 331 24.22 -14.30 -11.19
N ARG A 332 24.77 -15.44 -10.77
CA ARG A 332 26.05 -15.53 -10.02
C ARG A 332 27.20 -14.74 -10.66
N TYR A 333 27.05 -14.35 -11.93
CA TYR A 333 28.10 -13.83 -12.81
C TYR A 333 27.99 -12.32 -13.08
N PHE A 334 27.04 -11.62 -12.45
CA PHE A 334 26.92 -10.16 -12.55
C PHE A 334 28.21 -9.40 -12.16
N ALA A 335 29.16 -10.06 -11.47
CA ALA A 335 30.31 -9.39 -10.88
C ALA A 335 31.52 -9.16 -11.83
N GLU A 336 31.72 -9.94 -12.90
CA GLU A 336 32.97 -9.86 -13.70
C GLU A 336 32.78 -10.26 -15.16
N ALA A 337 33.49 -9.58 -16.08
CA ALA A 337 33.63 -9.99 -17.49
C ALA A 337 34.21 -11.42 -17.62
N GLU A 338 35.01 -11.85 -16.63
CA GLU A 338 35.49 -13.23 -16.50
C GLU A 338 34.40 -14.25 -16.18
N GLY A 339 33.30 -13.81 -15.53
CA GLY A 339 32.13 -14.64 -15.24
C GLY A 339 31.43 -15.12 -16.49
N TRP A 340 31.32 -14.26 -17.51
CA TRP A 340 30.82 -14.65 -18.84
C TRP A 340 31.75 -15.67 -19.52
N GLN A 341 33.07 -15.49 -19.44
CA GLN A 341 34.03 -16.46 -19.99
C GLN A 341 33.96 -17.82 -19.27
N LYS A 342 33.69 -17.84 -17.96
CA LYS A 342 33.46 -19.06 -17.19
C LYS A 342 32.14 -19.74 -17.60
N LEU A 343 31.05 -18.98 -17.78
CA LEU A 343 29.78 -19.46 -18.33
C LEU A 343 29.97 -20.08 -19.71
N GLN A 344 30.76 -19.44 -20.58
CA GLN A 344 31.10 -19.98 -21.89
C GLN A 344 31.81 -21.34 -21.81
N LYS A 345 32.62 -21.56 -20.78
CA LYS A 345 33.35 -22.83 -20.57
C LYS A 345 32.52 -23.92 -19.89
N THR A 346 31.49 -23.57 -19.11
CA THR A 346 30.69 -24.53 -18.32
C THR A 346 29.29 -24.81 -18.88
N SER A 347 28.82 -24.03 -19.84
CA SER A 347 27.48 -24.15 -20.43
C SER A 347 27.58 -24.60 -21.89
N ASN A 348 26.63 -25.41 -22.36
CA ASN A 348 26.33 -25.50 -23.79
C ASN A 348 25.80 -24.11 -24.22
N ILE A 349 26.71 -23.21 -24.64
CA ILE A 349 26.35 -21.86 -25.07
C ILE A 349 25.36 -21.99 -26.24
N PRO A 350 24.24 -21.24 -26.22
CA PRO A 350 23.30 -21.19 -27.34
C PRO A 350 24.00 -20.81 -28.65
N LYS A 351 23.54 -21.35 -29.78
CA LYS A 351 24.17 -21.11 -31.09
C LYS A 351 24.13 -19.65 -31.54
N HIS A 352 23.16 -18.87 -31.05
CA HIS A 352 22.95 -17.49 -31.45
C HIS A 352 23.15 -16.52 -30.27
N VAL A 353 24.27 -15.81 -30.28
CA VAL A 353 24.58 -14.76 -29.30
C VAL A 353 24.34 -13.41 -29.95
N HIS A 354 23.53 -12.57 -29.30
CA HIS A 354 23.20 -11.21 -29.75
C HIS A 354 23.68 -10.19 -28.72
N ASP A 355 24.20 -9.07 -29.18
CA ASP A 355 24.60 -7.95 -28.35
C ASP A 355 23.52 -6.86 -28.35
N LEU A 356 23.08 -6.46 -27.17
CA LEU A 356 22.14 -5.38 -26.92
C LEU A 356 22.88 -4.28 -26.16
N TYR A 357 22.91 -3.07 -26.70
CA TYR A 357 23.56 -1.91 -26.10
C TYR A 357 22.55 -0.81 -25.83
N THR A 358 22.70 -0.16 -24.68
CA THR A 358 22.06 1.13 -24.40
C THR A 358 23.11 2.23 -24.39
N THR A 359 22.87 3.35 -25.07
CA THR A 359 23.78 4.51 -25.04
C THR A 359 23.51 5.40 -23.82
N ALA A 360 24.38 6.38 -23.58
CA ALA A 360 24.17 7.41 -22.55
C ALA A 360 22.93 8.28 -22.76
N THR A 361 22.43 8.35 -24.00
CA THR A 361 21.22 9.09 -24.41
C THR A 361 19.96 8.23 -24.39
N GLY A 362 20.06 6.96 -23.93
CA GLY A 362 18.95 6.03 -23.85
C GLY A 362 18.64 5.29 -25.15
N GLU A 363 19.41 5.47 -26.22
CA GLU A 363 19.16 4.78 -27.49
C GLU A 363 19.50 3.29 -27.39
N ILE A 364 18.66 2.45 -28.00
CA ILE A 364 18.78 0.99 -27.98
C ILE A 364 19.38 0.51 -29.30
N PHE A 365 20.46 -0.26 -29.22
CA PHE A 365 21.10 -0.90 -30.37
C PHE A 365 21.13 -2.41 -30.20
N PHE A 366 20.59 -3.15 -31.16
CA PHE A 366 20.65 -4.62 -31.20
C PHE A 366 21.53 -5.06 -32.37
N ASN A 367 22.64 -5.76 -32.08
CA ASN A 367 23.68 -6.12 -33.05
C ASN A 367 24.12 -4.92 -33.93
N GLY A 368 24.24 -3.73 -33.33
CA GLY A 368 24.60 -2.48 -34.03
C GLY A 368 23.47 -1.79 -34.81
N THR A 369 22.27 -2.37 -34.86
CA THR A 369 21.10 -1.74 -35.49
C THR A 369 20.30 -0.96 -34.45
N LYS A 370 20.02 0.32 -34.70
CA LYS A 370 19.17 1.14 -33.81
C LYS A 370 17.72 0.64 -33.85
N VAL A 371 17.13 0.45 -32.68
CA VAL A 371 15.73 0.04 -32.50
C VAL A 371 14.99 1.14 -31.75
N GLN A 372 13.79 1.50 -32.21
CA GLN A 372 12.94 2.48 -31.53
C GLN A 372 12.30 1.85 -30.28
N PHE A 373 12.04 2.66 -29.27
CA PHE A 373 11.42 2.19 -28.01
C PHE A 373 10.06 1.54 -28.24
N ASP A 374 9.20 2.16 -29.05
CA ASP A 374 7.84 1.69 -29.29
C ASP A 374 7.82 0.34 -30.06
N ASP A 375 8.79 0.13 -30.95
CA ASP A 375 8.90 -1.08 -31.77
C ASP A 375 9.71 -2.19 -31.08
N PHE A 376 10.32 -1.92 -29.92
CA PHE A 376 11.28 -2.83 -29.28
C PHE A 376 10.67 -4.19 -28.94
N LYS A 377 9.42 -4.19 -28.45
CA LYS A 377 8.70 -5.42 -28.10
C LYS A 377 8.54 -6.34 -29.31
N ASP A 378 7.98 -5.82 -30.40
CA ASP A 378 7.71 -6.59 -31.62
C ASP A 378 9.01 -7.05 -32.28
N PHE A 379 10.04 -6.21 -32.23
CA PHE A 379 11.37 -6.57 -32.69
C PHE A 379 11.95 -7.78 -31.93
N ILE A 380 11.93 -7.76 -30.60
CA ILE A 380 12.45 -8.87 -29.78
C ILE A 380 11.61 -10.14 -29.97
N LEU A 381 10.28 -10.02 -30.04
CA LEU A 381 9.38 -11.14 -30.33
C LEU A 381 9.75 -11.83 -31.64
N HIS A 382 9.92 -11.05 -32.71
CA HIS A 382 10.31 -11.60 -34.00
C HIS A 382 11.68 -12.29 -33.94
N LYS A 383 12.67 -11.70 -33.27
CA LYS A 383 14.01 -12.29 -33.15
C LYS A 383 14.00 -13.63 -32.42
N ILE A 384 13.27 -13.73 -31.31
CA ILE A 384 13.17 -14.98 -30.54
C ILE A 384 12.44 -16.07 -31.33
N LEU A 385 11.40 -15.72 -32.10
CA LEU A 385 10.68 -16.68 -32.94
C LEU A 385 11.56 -17.24 -34.07
N VAL A 386 12.39 -16.41 -34.70
CA VAL A 386 13.29 -16.85 -35.78
C VAL A 386 14.47 -17.65 -35.23
N MET A 387 14.96 -17.30 -34.04
CA MET A 387 16.14 -17.90 -33.42
C MET A 387 15.83 -18.30 -31.96
N PRO A 388 15.15 -19.44 -31.73
CA PRO A 388 14.72 -19.85 -30.39
C PRO A 388 15.88 -20.23 -29.46
N ASP A 389 17.03 -20.64 -30.01
CA ASP A 389 18.25 -20.91 -29.24
C ASP A 389 19.13 -19.65 -29.12
N TYR A 390 18.59 -18.62 -28.46
CA TYR A 390 19.23 -17.32 -28.32
C TYR A 390 19.96 -17.14 -26.98
N CYS A 391 20.88 -16.19 -26.95
CA CYS A 391 21.42 -15.54 -25.75
C CYS A 391 21.61 -14.05 -26.03
N ILE A 392 21.04 -13.19 -25.19
CA ILE A 392 21.21 -11.73 -25.30
C ILE A 392 22.24 -11.27 -24.27
N LYS A 393 23.34 -10.72 -24.74
CA LYS A 393 24.29 -9.96 -23.93
C LYS A 393 23.81 -8.53 -23.85
N TYR A 394 23.28 -8.14 -22.70
CA TYR A 394 22.83 -6.79 -22.47
C TYR A 394 23.96 -5.98 -21.82
N HIS A 395 24.55 -5.11 -22.63
CA HIS A 395 25.59 -4.17 -22.24
C HIS A 395 24.97 -2.89 -21.68
N ILE A 396 25.09 -2.71 -20.36
CA ILE A 396 24.44 -1.63 -19.62
C ILE A 396 25.42 -0.47 -19.43
N HIS A 397 25.13 0.66 -20.06
CA HIS A 397 25.97 1.86 -19.94
C HIS A 397 25.74 2.56 -18.59
N GLY A 398 26.80 2.93 -17.87
CA GLY A 398 26.71 3.52 -16.52
C GLY A 398 25.84 4.78 -16.42
N ASN A 399 25.78 5.59 -17.49
CA ASN A 399 24.96 6.82 -17.55
C ASN A 399 23.51 6.61 -18.02
N SER A 400 23.11 5.38 -18.39
CA SER A 400 21.71 5.06 -18.67
C SER A 400 20.87 5.20 -17.40
N THR A 401 19.57 5.49 -17.56
CA THR A 401 18.66 5.63 -16.42
C THR A 401 18.15 4.27 -15.96
N TYR A 402 17.81 4.15 -14.68
CA TYR A 402 17.22 2.94 -14.13
C TYR A 402 15.87 2.59 -14.77
N ALA A 403 15.07 3.60 -15.14
CA ALA A 403 13.83 3.40 -15.89
C ALA A 403 14.04 2.72 -17.25
N GLU A 404 15.03 3.16 -18.04
CA GLU A 404 15.37 2.52 -19.32
C GLU A 404 15.77 1.05 -19.14
N TYR A 405 16.59 0.79 -18.12
CA TYR A 405 16.99 -0.58 -17.78
C TYR A 405 15.77 -1.46 -17.47
N ILE A 406 14.87 -1.00 -16.57
CA ILE A 406 13.66 -1.75 -16.19
C ILE A 406 12.73 -1.96 -17.38
N PHE A 407 12.55 -0.94 -18.23
CA PHE A 407 11.76 -1.07 -19.45
C PHE A 407 12.29 -2.21 -20.34
N ILE A 408 13.59 -2.26 -20.60
CA ILE A 408 14.20 -3.26 -21.48
C ILE A 408 14.03 -4.67 -20.91
N VAL A 409 14.44 -4.89 -19.65
CA VAL A 409 14.39 -6.25 -19.05
C VAL A 409 12.95 -6.72 -18.85
N SER A 410 12.03 -5.83 -18.49
CA SER A 410 10.61 -6.19 -18.34
C SER A 410 9.94 -6.46 -19.68
N THR A 411 10.29 -5.74 -20.74
CA THR A 411 9.78 -5.99 -22.10
C THR A 411 10.26 -7.33 -22.65
N ILE A 412 11.54 -7.67 -22.47
CA ILE A 412 12.05 -9.00 -22.87
C ILE A 412 11.32 -10.11 -22.11
N MET A 413 11.11 -9.92 -20.80
CA MET A 413 10.37 -10.88 -19.98
C MET A 413 8.92 -11.03 -20.46
N GLN A 414 8.24 -9.93 -20.79
CA GLN A 414 6.89 -9.94 -21.35
C GLN A 414 6.80 -10.78 -22.61
N VAL A 415 7.69 -10.55 -23.58
CA VAL A 415 7.73 -11.31 -24.83
C VAL A 415 7.85 -12.81 -24.55
N ILE A 416 8.71 -13.19 -23.59
CA ILE A 416 8.87 -14.59 -23.21
C ILE A 416 7.59 -15.15 -22.57
N HIS A 417 6.92 -14.40 -21.68
CA HIS A 417 5.64 -14.84 -21.11
C HIS A 417 4.55 -14.99 -22.17
N GLU A 418 4.48 -14.09 -23.16
CA GLU A 418 3.55 -14.19 -24.28
C GLU A 418 3.82 -15.45 -25.13
N LEU A 419 5.08 -15.72 -25.47
CA LEU A 419 5.47 -16.94 -26.17
C LEU A 419 5.14 -18.21 -25.39
N ARG A 420 5.40 -18.22 -24.08
CA ARG A 420 5.06 -19.35 -23.20
C ARG A 420 3.56 -19.57 -23.12
N ASN A 421 2.78 -18.50 -22.99
CA ASN A 421 1.32 -18.56 -22.95
C ASN A 421 0.74 -19.07 -24.27
N ASN A 422 1.19 -18.54 -25.40
CA ASN A 422 0.74 -18.98 -26.72
C ASN A 422 1.00 -20.49 -26.92
N TYR A 423 2.22 -20.94 -26.63
CA TYR A 423 2.56 -22.35 -26.74
C TYR A 423 1.81 -23.24 -25.73
N SER A 424 1.57 -22.72 -24.52
CA SER A 424 0.76 -23.40 -23.50
C SER A 424 -0.68 -23.61 -23.96
N PHE A 425 -1.28 -22.60 -24.60
CA PHE A 425 -2.61 -22.73 -25.18
C PHE A 425 -2.63 -23.71 -26.35
N GLU A 426 -1.64 -23.67 -27.24
CA GLU A 426 -1.55 -24.61 -28.36
C GLU A 426 -1.47 -26.07 -27.90
N VAL A 427 -0.65 -26.38 -26.90
CA VAL A 427 -0.36 -27.76 -26.47
C VAL A 427 -1.36 -28.26 -25.41
N TYR A 428 -1.66 -27.44 -24.41
CA TYR A 428 -2.40 -27.85 -23.22
C TYR A 428 -3.79 -27.19 -23.09
N GLN A 429 -4.14 -26.25 -23.99
CA GLN A 429 -5.41 -25.50 -23.94
C GLN A 429 -5.61 -24.75 -22.61
N ARG A 430 -4.51 -24.36 -21.96
CA ARG A 430 -4.48 -23.66 -20.67
C ARG A 430 -3.46 -22.53 -20.70
N ILE A 431 -3.66 -21.52 -19.85
CA ILE A 431 -2.68 -20.45 -19.60
C ILE A 431 -1.47 -21.06 -18.87
N TYR A 432 -0.26 -20.58 -19.17
CA TYR A 432 0.99 -21.11 -18.61
C TYR A 432 1.01 -21.11 -17.07
N GLU A 433 0.41 -20.11 -16.44
CA GLU A 433 0.33 -19.98 -14.98
C GLU A 433 -0.50 -21.09 -14.31
N ASN A 434 -1.40 -21.73 -15.07
CA ASN A 434 -2.29 -22.78 -14.57
C ASN A 434 -1.78 -24.20 -14.88
N LEU A 435 -0.59 -24.33 -15.47
CA LEU A 435 0.01 -25.62 -15.76
C LEU A 435 0.61 -26.26 -14.51
N GLU A 436 0.66 -27.60 -14.51
CA GLU A 436 1.42 -28.32 -13.49
C GLU A 436 2.93 -28.13 -13.69
N TRP A 437 3.72 -28.40 -12.64
CA TRP A 437 5.15 -28.09 -12.63
C TRP A 437 5.92 -28.76 -13.78
N ASP A 438 5.61 -30.03 -14.09
CA ASP A 438 6.26 -30.78 -15.16
C ASP A 438 5.92 -30.19 -16.54
N GLU A 439 4.66 -29.84 -16.78
CA GLU A 439 4.19 -29.19 -18.02
C GLU A 439 4.84 -27.81 -18.20
N ALA A 440 4.84 -27.00 -17.14
CA ALA A 440 5.46 -25.69 -17.12
C ALA A 440 6.97 -25.76 -17.33
N LYS A 441 7.64 -26.80 -16.83
CA LYS A 441 9.07 -27.04 -17.04
C LYS A 441 9.41 -27.24 -18.51
N VAL A 442 8.64 -28.07 -19.23
CA VAL A 442 8.83 -28.29 -20.68
C VAL A 442 8.75 -26.97 -21.45
N ILE A 443 7.75 -26.14 -21.15
CA ILE A 443 7.58 -24.84 -21.80
C ILE A 443 8.72 -23.88 -21.44
N ARG A 444 9.16 -23.87 -20.17
CA ARG A 444 10.26 -23.03 -19.68
C ARG A 444 11.60 -23.39 -20.32
N GLU A 445 11.83 -24.68 -20.58
CA GLU A 445 13.02 -25.18 -21.28
C GLU A 445 13.00 -24.78 -22.76
N ARG A 446 11.81 -24.75 -23.38
CA ARG A 446 11.63 -24.32 -24.78
C ARG A 446 11.82 -22.81 -24.96
N PHE A 447 11.29 -22.01 -24.04
CA PHE A 447 11.40 -20.54 -24.05
C PHE A 447 12.06 -20.03 -22.76
N PRO A 448 13.37 -20.22 -22.59
CA PRO A 448 14.11 -19.82 -21.39
C PRO A 448 14.44 -18.32 -21.40
N TYR A 449 14.44 -17.69 -20.23
CA TYR A 449 14.97 -16.32 -20.10
C TYR A 449 16.50 -16.37 -20.11
N ARG A 450 17.12 -15.95 -21.22
CA ARG A 450 18.58 -16.01 -21.46
C ARG A 450 19.17 -14.62 -21.75
N VAL A 451 19.06 -13.73 -20.77
CA VAL A 451 19.69 -12.41 -20.80
C VAL A 451 20.86 -12.40 -19.82
N VAL A 452 22.04 -12.02 -20.29
CA VAL A 452 23.23 -11.82 -19.45
C VAL A 452 23.57 -10.35 -19.44
N GLU A 453 23.61 -9.78 -18.25
CA GLU A 453 23.88 -8.36 -18.02
C GLU A 453 25.38 -8.13 -17.87
N ILE A 454 25.91 -7.18 -18.62
CA ILE A 454 27.32 -6.80 -18.64
C ILE A 454 27.39 -5.29 -18.38
N PRO A 455 27.76 -4.85 -17.17
CA PRO A 455 27.94 -3.43 -16.89
C PRO A 455 29.17 -2.90 -17.64
N ILE A 456 29.00 -1.77 -18.35
CA ILE A 456 30.11 -1.02 -18.95
C ILE A 456 30.44 0.14 -18.01
N GLU A 457 31.57 0.04 -17.32
CA GLU A 457 32.20 1.14 -16.58
C GLU A 457 33.10 1.90 -17.57
N LEU A 458 32.80 3.18 -17.80
CA LEU A 458 33.69 4.13 -18.47
C LEU A 458 34.22 5.13 -17.46
#